data_AF-A0A2I1HW68-F1
#
_entry.id   AF-A0A2I1HW68-F1
#
_cell.length_a   1.000
_cell.length_b   1.000
_cell.length_c   1.000
_cell.angle_alpha   90.00
_cell.angle_beta   90.00
_cell.angle_gamma   90.00
#
_symmetry.space_group_name_H-M   'P 1'
#
loop_
_entity.id
_entity.type
_entity.pdbx_description
1 polymer ?
#
loop_
_entity_poly.entity_id
_entity_poly.type
_entity_poly.pdbx_seq_one_letter_code
_entity_poly.pdbx_strand_id
1 'polypeptide(L)'
;KDIEKESKIILKQQNFDNTKIRYIELEIGDEIVGIDLSEVNLDFTRVRQDAVVCACDEALISRDGYRHLAAISPNLEREYQISNRRNEISKYMETIIPIYNCKIELDNIQNNSNNSSNSSNNNSVNPNFSLTNDQNGFCSYRSIKDLLNTLIPIWKKKSILNIGDNIKLKFGGDGHIVTNKYSHVMFTMCLLNEGDEVLKPEKQYW
;
A
#
# COMPACT_ATOMS: atom_id res chain seq x y z
N LYS A 1 29.67 -18.71 9.53
CA LYS A 1 30.02 -19.71 8.50
C LYS A 1 28.73 -20.36 8.03
N ASP A 2 28.59 -20.59 6.73
CA ASP A 2 27.36 -21.11 6.12
C ASP A 2 27.20 -22.62 6.42
N ILE A 3 26.22 -22.96 7.25
CA ILE A 3 25.94 -24.34 7.72
C ILE A 3 25.56 -25.24 6.54
N GLU A 4 24.89 -24.70 5.52
CA GLU A 4 24.46 -25.47 4.35
C GLU A 4 25.68 -25.91 3.51
N LYS A 5 26.66 -25.02 3.35
CA LYS A 5 27.86 -25.29 2.58
C LYS A 5 28.77 -26.31 3.27
N GLU A 6 28.96 -26.18 4.58
CA GLU A 6 29.81 -27.10 5.37
C GLU A 6 29.17 -28.48 5.52
N SER A 7 27.85 -28.56 5.73
CA SER A 7 27.14 -29.84 5.84
C SER A 7 27.22 -30.65 4.54
N LYS A 8 27.10 -30.01 3.37
CA LYS A 8 27.29 -30.68 2.07
C LYS A 8 28.69 -31.27 1.89
N ILE A 9 29.72 -30.61 2.41
CA ILE A 9 31.11 -31.10 2.32
C ILE A 9 31.28 -32.34 3.20
N ILE A 10 30.80 -32.29 4.45
CA ILE A 10 30.91 -33.40 5.41
C ILE A 10 30.13 -34.63 4.92
N LEU A 11 28.91 -34.43 4.42
CA LEU A 11 28.08 -35.54 3.90
C LEU A 11 28.73 -36.22 2.69
N LYS A 12 29.31 -35.44 1.77
CA LYS A 12 30.08 -35.98 0.64
C LYS A 12 31.31 -36.77 1.08
N GLN A 13 32.03 -36.31 2.11
CA GLN A 13 33.19 -37.05 2.65
C GLN A 13 32.80 -38.40 3.25
N GLN A 14 31.53 -38.57 3.66
CA GLN A 14 30.98 -39.81 4.21
C GLN A 14 30.22 -40.63 3.15
N ASN A 15 30.46 -40.40 1.85
CA ASN A 15 29.81 -41.08 0.72
C ASN A 15 28.28 -40.92 0.65
N PHE A 16 27.72 -39.88 1.28
CA PHE A 16 26.31 -39.55 1.14
C PHE A 16 26.09 -38.55 0.00
N ASP A 17 25.97 -39.05 -1.23
CA ASP A 17 25.68 -38.21 -2.40
C ASP A 17 24.21 -37.80 -2.48
N ASN A 18 23.96 -36.56 -2.96
CA ASN A 18 22.63 -35.98 -3.13
C ASN A 18 21.77 -35.96 -1.84
N THR A 19 22.41 -35.83 -0.67
CA THR A 19 21.73 -35.77 0.62
C THR A 19 21.60 -34.33 1.13
N LYS A 20 20.50 -34.04 1.84
CA LYS A 20 20.27 -32.76 2.52
C LYS A 20 19.77 -33.01 3.94
N ILE A 21 20.22 -32.18 4.89
CA ILE A 21 19.72 -32.20 6.25
C ILE A 21 18.32 -31.58 6.24
N ARG A 22 17.30 -32.33 6.67
CA ARG A 22 15.91 -31.86 6.73
C ARG A 22 15.50 -31.37 8.12
N TYR A 23 16.11 -31.88 9.17
CA TYR A 23 15.75 -31.57 10.55
C TYR A 23 16.97 -31.81 11.44
N ILE A 24 17.18 -30.95 12.43
CA ILE A 24 18.17 -31.13 13.49
C ILE A 24 17.45 -31.02 14.82
N GLU A 25 17.57 -32.03 15.66
CA GLU A 25 17.11 -31.99 17.05
C GLU A 25 18.32 -31.73 17.95
N LEU A 26 18.19 -30.79 18.88
CA LEU A 26 19.22 -30.43 19.85
C LEU A 26 18.65 -30.55 21.25
N GLU A 27 19.32 -31.28 22.13
CA GLU A 27 19.04 -31.28 23.56
C GLU A 27 19.96 -30.27 24.24
N ILE A 28 19.38 -29.26 24.88
CA ILE A 28 20.10 -28.19 25.58
C ILE A 28 19.60 -28.15 27.02
N GLY A 29 20.35 -28.79 27.93
CA GLY A 29 19.84 -29.04 29.29
C GLY A 29 18.71 -30.06 29.24
N ASP A 30 17.57 -29.75 29.87
CA ASP A 30 16.36 -30.59 29.85
C ASP A 30 15.38 -30.17 28.73
N GLU A 31 15.76 -29.25 27.84
CA GLU A 31 14.93 -28.77 26.73
C GLU A 31 15.36 -29.37 25.39
N ILE A 32 14.39 -29.80 24.59
CA ILE A 32 14.61 -30.27 23.22
C ILE A 32 14.19 -29.17 22.25
N VAL A 33 15.14 -28.77 21.39
CA VAL A 33 14.95 -27.76 20.35
C VAL A 33 15.08 -28.42 18.98
N GLY A 34 13.99 -28.37 18.21
CA GLY A 34 13.97 -28.79 16.81
C GLY A 34 14.22 -27.64 15.83
N ILE A 35 15.11 -27.84 14.87
CA ILE A 35 15.37 -26.94 13.74
C ILE A 35 14.96 -27.64 12.46
N ASP A 36 13.83 -27.23 11.89
CA ASP A 36 13.40 -27.69 10.56
C ASP A 36 14.18 -26.96 9.46
N LEU A 37 14.88 -27.74 8.64
CA LEU A 37 15.72 -27.30 7.52
C LEU A 37 15.17 -27.81 6.18
N SER A 38 14.01 -28.44 6.18
CA SER A 38 13.37 -28.83 4.93
C SER A 38 13.12 -27.60 4.07
N GLU A 39 13.24 -27.75 2.75
CA GLU A 39 12.94 -26.68 1.79
C GLU A 39 11.55 -26.16 2.12
N VAL A 40 11.51 -24.97 2.71
CA VAL A 40 10.25 -24.31 3.01
C VAL A 40 9.57 -24.15 1.67
N ASN A 41 8.39 -24.78 1.52
CA ASN A 41 7.59 -24.63 0.31
C ASN A 41 7.44 -23.12 0.08
N LEU A 42 8.15 -22.58 -0.91
CA LEU A 42 8.26 -21.13 -1.13
C LEU A 42 6.87 -20.52 -1.32
N ASP A 43 5.93 -21.28 -1.89
CA ASP A 43 4.54 -20.88 -2.04
C ASP A 43 3.84 -20.78 -0.68
N PHE A 44 4.09 -21.72 0.23
CA PHE A 44 3.54 -21.68 1.59
C PHE A 44 4.12 -20.52 2.42
N THR A 45 5.44 -20.26 2.32
CA THR A 45 6.08 -19.12 2.99
C THR A 45 5.53 -17.80 2.45
N ARG A 46 5.41 -17.66 1.12
CA ARG A 46 4.84 -16.44 0.52
C ARG A 46 3.39 -16.23 0.94
N VAL A 47 2.57 -17.28 0.97
CA VAL A 47 1.17 -17.20 1.44
C VAL A 47 1.11 -16.75 2.91
N ARG A 48 2.00 -17.28 3.77
CA ARG A 48 2.08 -16.86 5.18
C ARG A 48 2.49 -15.39 5.30
N GLN A 49 3.51 -14.97 4.55
CA GLN A 49 3.95 -13.57 4.53
C GLN A 49 2.85 -12.64 4.03
N ASP A 50 2.15 -13.01 2.96
CA ASP A 50 1.03 -12.25 2.40
C ASP A 50 -0.09 -12.08 3.43
N ALA A 51 -0.42 -13.14 4.16
CA ALA A 51 -1.41 -13.08 5.23
C ALA A 51 -0.98 -12.15 6.38
N VAL A 52 0.29 -12.19 6.78
CA VAL A 52 0.83 -11.30 7.82
C VAL A 52 0.84 -9.85 7.37
N VAL A 53 1.28 -9.56 6.14
CA VAL A 53 1.22 -8.21 5.55
C VAL A 53 -0.22 -7.69 5.56
N CYS A 54 -1.17 -8.50 5.09
CA CYS A 54 -2.59 -8.16 5.06
C CYS A 54 -3.13 -7.87 6.47
N ALA A 55 -2.85 -8.73 7.45
CA ALA A 55 -3.29 -8.54 8.83
C ALA A 55 -2.70 -7.26 9.46
N CYS A 56 -1.43 -6.95 9.16
CA CYS A 56 -0.82 -5.72 9.64
C CYS A 56 -1.46 -4.47 9.01
N ASP A 57 -1.79 -4.52 7.72
CA ASP A 57 -2.42 -3.40 7.01
C ASP A 57 -3.87 -3.19 7.48
N GLU A 58 -4.64 -4.27 7.65
CA GLU A 58 -6.03 -4.22 8.13
C GLU A 58 -6.14 -3.78 9.59
N ALA A 59 -5.24 -4.25 10.46
CA ALA A 59 -5.22 -3.88 11.87
C ALA A 59 -4.39 -2.62 12.18
N LEU A 60 -3.86 -1.95 11.14
CA LEU A 60 -3.00 -0.76 11.27
C LEU A 60 -1.80 -0.97 12.21
N ILE A 61 -1.21 -2.18 12.20
CA ILE A 61 -0.06 -2.51 13.02
C ILE A 61 1.17 -1.83 12.44
N SER A 62 1.78 -0.94 13.23
CA SER A 62 3.01 -0.27 12.85
C SER A 62 4.15 -1.26 12.69
N ARG A 63 5.15 -0.89 11.87
CA ARG A 63 6.36 -1.68 11.67
C ARG A 63 7.05 -2.04 12.99
N ASP A 64 7.18 -1.06 13.89
CA ASP A 64 7.77 -1.27 15.21
C ASP A 64 6.89 -2.12 16.12
N GLY A 65 5.56 -1.96 16.03
CA GLY A 65 4.61 -2.82 16.73
C GLY A 65 4.76 -4.29 16.32
N TYR A 66 4.80 -4.57 15.02
CA TYR A 66 5.04 -5.92 14.52
C TYR A 66 6.43 -6.44 14.92
N ARG A 67 7.48 -5.59 14.90
CA ARG A 67 8.82 -5.96 15.34
C ARG A 67 8.85 -6.45 16.78
N HIS A 68 8.15 -5.76 17.70
CA HIS A 68 8.05 -6.17 19.10
C HIS A 68 7.28 -7.49 19.25
N LEU A 69 6.17 -7.67 18.52
CA LEU A 69 5.41 -8.93 18.53
C LEU A 69 6.25 -10.11 18.02
N ALA A 70 6.95 -9.92 16.91
CA ALA A 70 7.82 -10.94 16.33
C ALA A 70 9.08 -11.19 17.17
N ALA A 71 9.48 -10.28 18.07
CA ALA A 71 10.60 -10.49 18.98
C ALA A 71 10.26 -11.53 20.06
N ILE A 72 9.04 -11.48 20.60
CA ILE A 72 8.58 -12.35 21.69
C ILE A 72 7.96 -13.66 21.22
N SER A 73 7.47 -13.73 19.97
CA SER A 73 6.84 -14.92 19.41
C SER A 73 7.77 -15.56 18.37
N PRO A 74 8.46 -16.68 18.68
CA PRO A 74 9.39 -17.32 17.76
C PRO A 74 8.70 -17.90 16.51
N ASN A 75 7.38 -18.13 16.60
CA ASN A 75 6.58 -18.62 15.49
C ASN A 75 6.26 -17.52 14.46
N LEU A 76 6.43 -16.24 14.80
CA LEU A 76 6.21 -15.15 13.85
C LEU A 76 7.45 -14.92 12.99
N GLU A 77 7.22 -14.67 11.71
CA GLU A 77 8.31 -14.27 10.83
C GLU A 77 8.87 -12.92 11.26
N ARG A 78 10.20 -12.82 11.20
CA ARG A 78 10.89 -11.59 11.61
C ARG A 78 10.50 -10.43 10.71
N GLU A 79 10.44 -9.24 11.30
CA GLU A 79 9.97 -8.02 10.64
C GLU A 79 10.64 -7.76 9.28
N TYR A 80 11.95 -8.00 9.16
CA TYR A 80 12.66 -7.75 7.91
C TYR A 80 12.15 -8.60 6.73
N GLN A 81 11.66 -9.82 6.98
CA GLN A 81 11.06 -10.68 5.95
C GLN A 81 9.73 -10.11 5.47
N ILE A 82 8.89 -9.67 6.41
CA ILE A 82 7.59 -9.02 6.12
C ILE A 82 7.80 -7.70 5.36
N SER A 83 8.79 -6.92 5.76
CA SER A 83 9.18 -5.69 5.06
C SER A 83 9.67 -5.95 3.64
N ASN A 84 10.51 -6.97 3.44
CA ASN A 84 10.94 -7.40 2.12
C ASN A 84 9.75 -7.81 1.25
N ARG A 85 8.81 -8.60 1.80
CA ARG A 85 7.60 -8.97 1.08
C ARG A 85 6.74 -7.76 0.72
N ARG A 86 6.55 -6.79 1.62
CA ARG A 86 5.87 -5.51 1.32
C ARG A 86 6.53 -4.76 0.16
N ASN A 87 7.86 -4.72 0.12
CA ASN A 87 8.59 -4.10 -0.97
C ASN A 87 8.40 -4.85 -2.30
N GLU A 88 8.38 -6.18 -2.29
CA GLU A 88 8.06 -6.98 -3.48
C GLU A 88 6.65 -6.71 -3.99
N ILE A 89 5.65 -6.69 -3.09
CA ILE A 89 4.27 -6.34 -3.44
C ILE A 89 4.21 -4.94 -4.03
N SER A 90 4.92 -3.98 -3.44
CA SER A 90 4.94 -2.59 -3.90
C SER A 90 5.51 -2.46 -5.31
N LYS A 91 6.62 -3.15 -5.59
CA LYS A 91 7.22 -3.23 -6.94
C LYS A 91 6.27 -3.89 -7.94
N TYR A 92 5.60 -4.97 -7.54
CA TYR A 92 4.61 -5.62 -8.39
C TYR A 92 3.44 -4.67 -8.71
N MET A 93 2.92 -3.97 -7.70
CA MET A 93 1.85 -2.99 -7.86
C MET A 93 2.25 -1.81 -8.75
N GLU A 94 3.51 -1.39 -8.73
CA GLU A 94 4.04 -0.36 -9.62
C GLU A 94 4.01 -0.79 -11.10
N THR A 95 4.11 -2.09 -11.39
CA THR A 95 3.99 -2.59 -12.76
C THR A 95 2.54 -2.64 -13.26
N ILE A 96 1.57 -2.85 -12.36
CA ILE A 96 0.15 -2.97 -12.72
C ILE A 96 -0.55 -1.62 -12.71
N ILE A 97 -0.30 -0.81 -11.68
CA ILE A 97 -0.93 0.50 -11.48
C ILE A 97 0.19 1.50 -11.19
N PRO A 98 1.00 1.91 -12.18
CA PRO A 98 2.13 2.82 -11.96
C PRO A 98 1.71 4.17 -11.37
N ILE A 99 2.64 4.79 -10.63
CA ILE A 99 2.53 6.20 -10.22
C ILE A 99 3.14 7.05 -11.33
N TYR A 100 2.34 7.97 -11.84
CA TYR A 100 2.78 8.97 -12.81
C TYR A 100 2.99 10.31 -12.12
N ASN A 101 3.93 11.09 -12.62
CA ASN A 101 4.10 12.48 -12.21
C ASN A 101 3.42 13.40 -13.22
N CYS A 102 2.73 14.41 -12.73
CA CYS A 102 2.11 15.47 -13.50
C CYS A 102 2.57 16.84 -13.00
N LYS A 103 2.54 17.80 -13.91
CA LYS A 103 2.73 19.22 -13.60
C LYS A 103 1.36 19.88 -13.75
N ILE A 104 0.89 20.52 -12.68
CA ILE A 104 -0.31 21.34 -12.70
C ILE A 104 0.15 22.75 -13.09
N GLU A 105 -0.33 23.19 -14.24
CA GLU A 105 -0.16 24.57 -14.69
C GLU A 105 -1.42 25.30 -14.30
N LEU A 106 -1.27 26.39 -13.52
CA LEU A 106 -2.39 27.25 -13.23
C LEU A 106 -2.53 28.21 -14.41
N ASP A 107 -3.50 27.95 -15.28
CA ASP A 107 -3.87 28.94 -16.28
C ASP A 107 -4.34 30.19 -15.54
N ASN A 108 -3.71 31.33 -15.80
CA ASN A 108 -4.20 32.62 -15.34
C ASN A 108 -5.63 32.77 -15.86
N ILE A 109 -6.62 32.53 -15.01
CA ILE A 109 -8.01 32.86 -15.27
C ILE A 109 -8.04 34.39 -15.38
N GLN A 110 -7.85 34.90 -16.60
CA GLN A 110 -8.21 36.26 -16.92
C GLN A 110 -9.70 36.36 -16.62
N ASN A 111 -10.03 37.06 -15.54
CA ASN A 111 -11.37 37.50 -15.21
C ASN A 111 -11.95 38.26 -16.40
N ASN A 112 -12.59 37.56 -17.33
CA ASN A 112 -13.61 38.15 -18.18
C ASN A 112 -14.89 38.23 -17.34
N SER A 113 -14.87 39.09 -16.31
CA SER A 113 -16.10 39.54 -15.66
C SER A 113 -16.77 40.57 -16.58
N ASN A 114 -17.40 40.09 -17.66
CA ASN A 114 -18.42 40.86 -18.34
C ASN A 114 -19.78 40.26 -17.97
N ASN A 115 -20.34 40.85 -16.90
CA ASN A 115 -21.76 41.05 -16.63
C ASN A 115 -22.70 39.83 -16.73
N SER A 116 -23.11 39.27 -15.59
CA SER A 116 -24.50 39.41 -15.13
C SER A 116 -24.69 38.95 -13.67
N SER A 117 -25.15 39.91 -12.85
CA SER A 117 -26.17 39.77 -11.80
C SER A 117 -25.92 38.91 -10.54
N ASN A 118 -25.56 39.61 -9.46
CA ASN A 118 -26.02 39.46 -8.07
C ASN A 118 -26.21 38.05 -7.47
N SER A 119 -25.25 37.63 -6.64
CA SER A 119 -25.56 37.20 -5.28
C SER A 119 -24.34 37.39 -4.39
N SER A 120 -24.48 38.29 -3.43
CA SER A 120 -23.49 38.63 -2.42
C SER A 120 -23.13 37.41 -1.57
N ASN A 121 -21.85 37.10 -1.48
CA ASN A 121 -21.21 36.80 -0.20
C ASN A 121 -19.70 37.09 -0.31
N ASN A 122 -19.29 38.08 0.46
CA ASN A 122 -17.96 38.64 0.51
C ASN A 122 -16.99 37.62 1.12
N ASN A 123 -16.12 37.05 0.30
CA ASN A 123 -14.74 36.79 0.72
C ASN A 123 -13.87 37.64 -0.21
N SER A 124 -13.35 38.73 0.33
CA SER A 124 -12.42 39.61 -0.36
C SER A 124 -11.20 38.81 -0.77
N VAL A 125 -11.14 38.39 -2.03
CA VAL A 125 -9.89 37.93 -2.64
C VAL A 125 -8.99 39.16 -2.67
N ASN A 126 -7.97 39.14 -1.82
CA ASN A 126 -6.94 40.16 -1.77
C ASN A 126 -6.36 40.31 -3.20
N PRO A 127 -6.49 41.46 -3.87
CA PRO A 127 -6.11 41.61 -5.28
C PRO A 127 -4.57 41.62 -5.48
N ASN A 128 -3.80 41.47 -4.39
CA ASN A 128 -2.35 41.50 -4.38
C ASN A 128 -1.68 40.13 -4.46
N PHE A 129 -2.40 39.03 -4.65
CA PHE A 129 -1.75 37.75 -4.97
C PHE A 129 -1.38 37.74 -6.47
N SER A 130 -0.33 38.48 -6.80
CA SER A 130 0.37 38.31 -8.07
C SER A 130 1.08 36.96 -8.01
N LEU A 131 0.42 35.91 -8.50
CA LEU A 131 1.09 34.65 -8.77
C LEU A 131 2.11 34.91 -9.88
N THR A 132 3.38 34.89 -9.52
CA THR A 132 4.43 34.74 -10.51
C THR A 132 4.22 33.39 -11.21
N ASN A 133 4.49 33.33 -12.52
CA ASN A 133 4.37 32.14 -13.38
C ASN A 133 5.22 30.92 -12.91
N ASP A 134 5.89 31.02 -11.77
CA ASP A 134 6.74 29.99 -11.18
C ASP A 134 5.99 29.07 -10.19
N GLN A 135 4.70 29.30 -9.94
CA GLN A 135 3.87 28.48 -9.03
C GLN A 135 3.30 27.22 -9.72
N ASN A 136 4.16 26.45 -10.38
CA ASN A 136 3.75 25.14 -10.88
C ASN A 136 3.70 24.12 -9.74
N GLY A 137 2.56 23.47 -9.57
CA GLY A 137 2.41 22.35 -8.65
C GLY A 137 2.90 21.06 -9.30
N PHE A 138 3.72 20.28 -8.61
CA PHE A 138 3.98 18.89 -8.99
C PHE A 138 2.97 17.98 -8.29
N CYS A 139 2.40 17.06 -9.05
CA CYS A 139 1.50 16.04 -8.54
C CYS A 139 2.00 14.65 -8.92
N SER A 140 1.65 13.67 -8.09
CA SER A 140 1.79 12.25 -8.42
C SER A 140 0.40 11.64 -8.39
N TYR A 141 0.08 10.81 -9.39
CA TYR A 141 -1.24 10.20 -9.52
C TYR A 141 -1.14 8.76 -10.00
N ARG A 142 -2.17 7.97 -9.70
CA ARG A 142 -2.42 6.68 -10.35
C ARG A 142 -3.60 6.82 -11.28
N SER A 143 -3.51 6.18 -12.44
CA SER A 143 -4.58 6.18 -13.45
C SER A 143 -5.83 5.49 -12.90
N ILE A 144 -6.97 6.19 -12.93
CA ILE A 144 -8.26 5.62 -12.56
C ILE A 144 -8.61 4.42 -13.44
N LYS A 145 -8.25 4.48 -14.72
CA LYS A 145 -8.47 3.40 -15.67
C LYS A 145 -7.73 2.14 -15.25
N ASP A 146 -6.46 2.27 -14.86
CA ASP A 146 -5.63 1.12 -14.48
C ASP A 146 -6.08 0.53 -13.14
N LEU A 147 -6.49 1.40 -12.21
CA LEU A 147 -7.09 0.98 -10.94
C LEU A 147 -8.40 0.20 -11.15
N LEU A 148 -9.31 0.70 -11.98
CA LEU A 148 -10.57 0.02 -12.29
C LEU A 148 -10.34 -1.29 -13.06
N ASN A 149 -9.45 -1.31 -14.06
CA ASN A 149 -9.10 -2.52 -14.80
C ASN A 149 -8.54 -3.62 -13.89
N THR A 150 -7.83 -3.23 -12.82
CA THR A 150 -7.30 -4.17 -11.83
C THR A 150 -8.37 -4.68 -10.86
N LEU A 151 -9.23 -3.78 -10.35
CA LEU A 151 -10.17 -4.12 -9.28
C LEU A 151 -11.48 -4.77 -9.77
N ILE A 152 -12.02 -4.36 -10.93
CA ILE A 152 -13.29 -4.88 -11.44
C ILE A 152 -13.29 -6.41 -11.58
N PRO A 153 -12.27 -7.06 -12.17
CA PRO A 153 -12.22 -8.53 -12.24
C PRO A 153 -12.24 -9.19 -10.85
N ILE A 154 -11.56 -8.59 -9.86
CA ILE A 154 -11.50 -9.10 -8.49
C ILE A 154 -12.88 -9.05 -7.83
N TRP A 155 -13.59 -7.92 -7.95
CA TRP A 155 -14.93 -7.77 -7.38
C TRP A 155 -15.98 -8.63 -8.07
N LYS A 156 -15.89 -8.82 -9.39
CA LYS A 156 -16.74 -9.78 -10.11
C LYS A 156 -16.54 -11.21 -9.58
N LYS A 157 -15.28 -11.62 -9.39
CA LYS A 157 -14.96 -12.95 -8.85
C LYS A 157 -15.46 -13.14 -7.42
N LYS A 158 -15.45 -12.09 -6.61
CA LYS A 158 -15.97 -12.09 -5.23
C LYS A 158 -17.49 -11.88 -5.14
N SER A 159 -18.20 -11.79 -6.27
CA SER A 159 -19.64 -11.47 -6.34
C SER A 159 -20.02 -10.17 -5.62
N ILE A 160 -19.07 -9.23 -5.53
CA ILE A 160 -19.29 -7.88 -5.00
C ILE A 160 -19.94 -6.99 -6.06
N LEU A 161 -19.67 -7.26 -7.35
CA LEU A 161 -20.16 -6.49 -8.49
C LEU A 161 -20.73 -7.43 -9.58
N ASN A 162 -21.93 -7.13 -10.04
CA ASN A 162 -22.66 -7.81 -11.11
C ASN A 162 -22.63 -7.02 -12.42
N ILE A 163 -23.03 -7.66 -13.51
CA ILE A 163 -23.14 -6.99 -14.81
C ILE A 163 -24.32 -6.01 -14.79
N GLY A 164 -24.08 -4.77 -15.22
CA GLY A 164 -25.07 -3.69 -15.15
C GLY A 164 -25.01 -2.86 -13.87
N ASP A 165 -24.20 -3.24 -12.87
CA ASP A 165 -24.02 -2.44 -11.68
C ASP A 165 -23.32 -1.11 -11.99
N ASN A 166 -23.82 -0.05 -11.35
CA ASN A 166 -23.23 1.28 -11.45
C ASN A 166 -22.15 1.47 -10.37
N ILE A 167 -20.92 1.70 -10.80
CA ILE A 167 -19.81 2.03 -9.90
C ILE A 167 -19.85 3.52 -9.59
N LYS A 168 -20.05 3.87 -8.32
CA LYS A 168 -20.03 5.28 -7.87
C LYS A 168 -18.62 5.68 -7.44
N LEU A 169 -18.18 6.85 -7.91
CA LEU A 169 -16.91 7.47 -7.55
C LEU A 169 -17.19 8.71 -6.70
N LYS A 170 -16.60 8.78 -5.51
CA LYS A 170 -16.60 10.00 -4.70
C LYS A 170 -15.22 10.64 -4.77
N PHE A 171 -15.19 11.93 -5.07
CA PHE A 171 -13.99 12.75 -5.03
C PHE A 171 -13.98 13.57 -3.73
N GLY A 172 -12.86 13.55 -3.03
CA GLY A 172 -12.61 14.36 -1.86
C GLY A 172 -11.18 14.89 -1.92
N GLY A 173 -10.86 15.80 -1.01
CA GLY A 173 -9.48 16.19 -0.80
C GLY A 173 -9.33 16.97 0.48
N ASP A 174 -8.13 16.89 1.05
CA ASP A 174 -7.79 17.64 2.25
C ASP A 174 -7.07 18.93 1.85
N GLY A 175 -7.64 20.06 2.27
CA GLY A 175 -7.06 21.38 2.03
C GLY A 175 -6.03 21.74 3.10
N HIS A 176 -4.97 20.94 3.27
CA HIS A 176 -3.97 21.22 4.30
C HIS A 176 -2.84 22.11 3.76
N ILE A 177 -2.74 23.33 4.31
CA ILE A 177 -1.59 24.19 4.12
C ILE A 177 -0.48 23.70 5.07
N VAL A 178 0.48 22.93 4.53
CA VAL A 178 1.54 22.30 5.33
C VAL A 178 2.63 23.32 5.71
N THR A 179 2.85 24.36 4.90
CA THR A 179 3.78 25.46 5.19
C THR A 179 3.29 26.78 4.60
N ASN A 180 3.86 27.92 5.01
CA ASN A 180 3.57 29.24 4.42
C ASN A 180 3.99 29.37 2.93
N LYS A 181 4.60 28.33 2.33
CA LYS A 181 5.16 28.36 0.97
C LYS A 181 4.64 27.25 0.05
N TYR A 182 4.21 26.11 0.61
CA TYR A 182 3.70 24.97 -0.15
C TYR A 182 2.47 24.38 0.55
N SER A 183 1.39 24.22 -0.21
CA SER A 183 0.25 23.39 0.15
C SER A 183 0.44 22.00 -0.46
N HIS A 184 0.27 20.96 0.37
CA HIS A 184 0.06 19.61 -0.15
C HIS A 184 -1.44 19.37 -0.10
N VAL A 185 -2.04 19.16 -1.27
CA VAL A 185 -3.45 18.81 -1.39
C VAL A 185 -3.50 17.36 -1.80
N MET A 186 -4.03 16.48 -0.95
CA MET A 186 -4.34 15.13 -1.36
C MET A 186 -5.73 15.12 -1.97
N PHE A 187 -5.84 14.62 -3.20
CA PHE A 187 -7.15 14.27 -3.77
C PHE A 187 -7.39 12.79 -3.55
N THR A 188 -8.44 12.47 -2.80
CA THR A 188 -8.85 11.10 -2.52
C THR A 188 -10.04 10.76 -3.41
N MET A 189 -10.00 9.57 -4.01
CA MET A 189 -11.13 9.04 -4.75
C MET A 189 -11.53 7.70 -4.13
N CYS A 190 -12.79 7.61 -3.69
CA CYS A 190 -13.34 6.41 -3.09
C CYS A 190 -14.24 5.69 -4.10
N LEU A 191 -14.06 4.37 -4.21
CA LEU A 191 -15.02 3.53 -4.91
C LEU A 191 -16.11 3.08 -3.96
N LEU A 192 -17.36 3.33 -4.34
CA LEU A 192 -18.51 3.13 -3.48
C LEU A 192 -19.46 2.12 -4.11
N ASN A 193 -19.68 1.01 -3.39
CA ASN A 193 -20.64 -0.03 -3.78
C ASN A 193 -22.02 0.11 -3.07
N GLU A 194 -22.18 1.11 -2.18
CA GLU A 194 -23.37 1.22 -1.32
C GLU A 194 -24.46 2.16 -1.88
N GLY A 195 -24.46 2.44 -3.19
CA GLY A 195 -25.54 3.24 -3.78
C GLY A 195 -25.65 4.64 -3.18
N ASP A 196 -26.86 5.08 -2.81
CA ASP A 196 -27.11 6.42 -2.22
C ASP A 196 -26.83 6.49 -0.72
N GLU A 197 -26.62 5.33 -0.06
CA GLU A 197 -26.31 5.27 1.37
C GLU A 197 -25.05 6.08 1.73
N VAL A 198 -24.10 6.16 0.79
CA VAL A 198 -22.85 6.91 0.94
C VAL A 198 -23.04 8.42 1.01
N LEU A 199 -24.20 8.92 0.62
CA LEU A 199 -24.55 10.34 0.70
C LEU A 199 -25.07 10.72 2.09
N LYS A 200 -25.41 9.75 2.95
CA LYS A 200 -25.91 10.03 4.30
C LYS A 200 -24.86 10.79 5.12
N PRO A 201 -25.23 11.87 5.85
CA PRO A 201 -24.28 12.68 6.61
C PRO A 201 -23.43 11.87 7.60
N GLU A 202 -23.99 10.84 8.21
CA GLU A 202 -23.31 9.91 9.14
C GLU A 202 -22.19 9.08 8.49
N LYS A 203 -22.18 8.98 7.15
CA LYS A 203 -21.10 8.33 6.37
C LYS A 203 -20.18 9.35 5.69
N GLN A 204 -20.42 10.65 5.89
CA GLN A 204 -19.54 11.72 5.42
C GLN A 204 -18.58 12.12 6.54
N TYR A 205 -17.39 11.52 6.51
CA TYR A 205 -16.26 11.96 7.33
C TYR A 205 -15.58 13.13 6.61
N TRP A 206 -15.47 14.27 7.31
CA TRP A 206 -14.86 15.51 6.85
C TRP A 206 -13.42 15.58 7.33
#